data_AF-A0A250FDQ9-F1
#
_entry.id   AF-A0A250FDQ9-F1
#
_cell.length_a   1.000
_cell.length_b   1.000
_cell.length_c   1.000
_cell.angle_alpha   90.00
_cell.angle_beta   90.00
_cell.angle_gamma   90.00
#
_symmetry.space_group_name_H-M   'P 1'
#
loop_
_entity.id
_entity.type
_entity.pdbx_description
1 polymer ?
#
loop_
_entity_poly.entity_id
_entity_poly.type
_entity_poly.pdbx_seq_one_letter_code
_entity_poly.pdbx_strand_id
1 'polypeptide(L)'
;MKTNKYIHLWLPIIGLHALHQVEESISFWQWYIDFVDKIPQWLQLPRIAENAHLANEHPEYFVWASIGQIALVGVIAFLCRKSEKATRIALSLYLAGLSFFLIWHILISYFTHSYSPVMVTCLIGIYLIPKWSANVFGVINIK
;
A
#
# COMPACT_ATOMS: atom_id res chain seq x y z
N MET A 1 -3.40 -3.74 -31.54
CA MET A 1 -2.89 -2.50 -30.87
C MET A 1 -2.06 -2.86 -29.64
N LYS A 2 -0.79 -2.45 -29.59
CA LYS A 2 0.16 -2.79 -28.50
C LYS A 2 -0.24 -2.13 -27.16
N THR A 3 0.03 -2.78 -26.04
CA THR A 3 -0.03 -2.18 -24.70
C THR A 3 1.23 -1.35 -24.45
N ASN A 4 1.16 -0.38 -23.53
CA ASN A 4 2.33 0.43 -23.23
C ASN A 4 3.38 -0.37 -22.45
N LYS A 5 4.65 0.06 -22.49
CA LYS A 5 5.78 -0.69 -21.92
C LYS A 5 5.71 -0.88 -20.40
N TYR A 6 5.01 -0.02 -19.66
CA TYR A 6 4.90 -0.09 -18.19
C TYR A 6 3.77 -1.01 -17.71
N ILE A 7 2.97 -1.59 -18.61
CA ILE A 7 1.80 -2.40 -18.24
C ILE A 7 2.14 -3.57 -17.30
N HIS A 8 3.34 -4.13 -17.46
CA HIS A 8 3.83 -5.27 -16.68
C HIS A 8 4.07 -4.94 -15.20
N LEU A 9 4.15 -3.65 -14.83
CA LEU A 9 4.35 -3.22 -13.44
C LEU A 9 3.06 -3.24 -12.62
N TRP A 10 1.89 -3.18 -13.26
CA TRP A 10 0.62 -3.14 -12.53
C TRP A 10 0.37 -4.39 -11.70
N LEU A 11 0.53 -5.57 -12.30
CA LEU A 11 0.26 -6.84 -11.60
C LEU A 11 1.10 -7.01 -10.32
N PRO A 12 2.44 -6.86 -10.33
CA PRO A 12 3.23 -7.03 -9.11
C PRO A 12 2.96 -5.94 -8.07
N ILE A 13 2.70 -4.68 -8.47
CA ILE A 13 2.40 -3.60 -7.51
C ILE A 13 1.02 -3.81 -6.87
N ILE A 14 0.00 -4.16 -7.67
CA ILE A 14 -1.33 -4.53 -7.17
C ILE A 14 -1.23 -5.76 -6.27
N GLY A 15 -0.43 -6.75 -6.65
CA GLY A 15 -0.19 -7.94 -5.84
C GLY A 15 0.39 -7.61 -4.47
N LEU A 16 1.40 -6.74 -4.40
CA LEU A 16 1.96 -6.29 -3.13
C LEU A 16 0.90 -5.57 -2.28
N HIS A 17 0.10 -4.68 -2.88
CA HIS A 17 -0.97 -3.98 -2.15
C HIS A 17 -2.05 -4.96 -1.64
N ALA A 18 -2.47 -5.93 -2.45
CA ALA A 18 -3.43 -6.93 -2.03
C ALA A 18 -2.90 -7.80 -0.87
N LEU A 19 -1.64 -8.24 -0.96
CA LEU A 19 -0.99 -8.97 0.14
C LEU A 19 -0.90 -8.12 1.40
N HIS A 20 -0.57 -6.83 1.26
CA HIS A 20 -0.54 -5.90 2.37
C HIS A 20 -1.90 -5.77 3.06
N GLN A 21 -2.99 -5.64 2.28
CA GLN A 21 -4.35 -5.61 2.80
C GLN A 21 -4.74 -6.92 3.52
N VAL A 22 -4.29 -8.08 3.01
CA VAL A 22 -4.50 -9.37 3.67
C VAL A 22 -3.77 -9.42 5.02
N GLU A 23 -2.51 -9.00 5.09
CA GLU A 23 -1.78 -8.96 6.37
C GLU A 23 -2.41 -7.98 7.37
N GLU A 24 -2.84 -6.82 6.89
CA GLU A 24 -3.55 -5.82 7.70
C GLU A 24 -4.85 -6.39 8.29
N SER A 25 -5.57 -7.22 7.51
CA SER A 25 -6.82 -7.86 7.96
C SER A 25 -6.69 -8.84 9.12
N ILE A 26 -5.50 -9.41 9.37
CA ILE A 26 -5.32 -10.49 10.35
C ILE A 26 -5.50 -9.97 11.78
N SER A 27 -4.82 -8.87 12.12
CA SER A 27 -4.86 -8.29 13.47
C SER A 27 -4.27 -6.89 13.57
N PHE A 28 -3.98 -6.21 12.45
CA PHE A 28 -3.34 -4.89 12.50
C PHE A 28 -4.20 -3.88 13.27
N TRP A 29 -5.51 -3.88 13.05
CA TRP A 29 -6.40 -2.90 13.67
C TRP A 29 -6.44 -3.01 15.19
N GLN A 30 -6.50 -4.23 15.74
CA GLN A 30 -6.40 -4.43 17.19
C GLN A 30 -5.02 -4.04 17.71
N TRP A 31 -3.94 -4.46 17.01
CA TRP A 31 -2.59 -4.05 17.35
C TRP A 31 -2.44 -2.52 17.37
N TYR A 32 -3.06 -1.80 16.43
CA TYR A 32 -3.00 -0.35 16.41
C TYR A 32 -3.66 0.26 17.65
N ILE A 33 -4.85 -0.20 18.04
CA ILE A 33 -5.55 0.26 19.25
C ILE A 33 -4.70 0.02 20.50
N ASP A 34 -4.11 -1.17 20.63
CA ASP A 34 -3.34 -1.55 21.82
C ASP A 34 -2.04 -0.74 21.99
N PHE A 35 -1.52 -0.17 20.89
CA PHE A 35 -0.22 0.50 20.87
C PHE A 35 -0.30 2.00 20.51
N VAL A 36 -1.48 2.55 20.19
CA VAL A 36 -1.62 3.94 19.72
C VAL A 36 -1.04 4.96 20.70
N ASP A 37 -1.17 4.73 22.00
CA ASP A 37 -0.66 5.62 23.05
C ASP A 37 0.87 5.70 23.08
N LYS A 38 1.56 4.74 22.46
CA LYS A 38 3.03 4.71 22.33
C LYS A 38 3.52 5.31 21.01
N ILE A 39 2.61 5.63 20.08
CA ILE A 39 2.95 6.26 18.80
C ILE A 39 3.12 7.77 19.03
N PRO A 40 4.21 8.41 18.55
CA PRO A 40 4.37 9.84 18.63
C PRO A 40 3.22 10.59 17.93
N GLN A 41 2.74 11.68 18.54
CA GLN A 41 1.56 12.41 18.05
C GLN A 41 1.66 12.86 16.59
N TRP A 42 2.85 13.20 16.10
CA TRP A 42 3.06 13.60 14.69
C TRP A 42 2.92 12.44 13.69
N LEU A 43 2.98 11.20 14.17
CA LEU A 43 2.81 9.98 13.38
C LEU A 43 1.40 9.38 13.56
N GLN A 44 0.66 9.82 14.58
CA GLN A 44 -0.74 9.47 14.76
C GLN A 44 -1.60 10.20 13.73
N LEU A 45 -2.35 9.44 12.94
CA LEU A 45 -3.33 9.98 12.01
C LEU A 45 -4.71 9.81 12.66
N PRO A 46 -5.44 10.90 12.97
CA PRO A 46 -6.72 10.81 13.70
C PRO A 46 -7.71 9.85 13.06
N ARG A 47 -7.80 9.89 11.73
CA ARG A 47 -8.68 9.02 10.95
C ARG A 47 -8.30 7.53 11.04
N ILE A 48 -7.04 7.21 11.31
CA ILE A 48 -6.61 5.81 11.47
C ILE A 48 -7.08 5.24 12.81
N ALA A 49 -7.10 6.03 13.88
CA ALA A 49 -7.66 5.58 15.15
C ALA A 49 -9.16 5.29 15.02
N GLU A 50 -9.92 6.20 14.41
CA GLU A 50 -11.34 5.98 14.10
C GLU A 50 -11.55 4.73 13.22
N ASN A 51 -10.76 4.60 12.15
CA ASN A 51 -10.82 3.44 11.28
C ASN A 51 -10.44 2.13 12.00
N ALA A 52 -9.50 2.16 12.95
CA ALA A 52 -9.08 0.97 13.68
C ALA A 52 -10.19 0.46 14.60
N HIS A 53 -10.91 1.35 15.28
CA HIS A 53 -12.10 0.97 16.03
C HIS A 53 -13.19 0.43 15.10
N LEU A 54 -13.48 1.14 14.00
CA LEU A 54 -14.49 0.73 13.03
C LEU A 54 -14.17 -0.63 12.38
N ALA A 55 -12.90 -0.89 12.04
CA ALA A 55 -12.48 -2.14 11.42
C ALA A 55 -12.47 -3.33 12.39
N ASN A 56 -12.33 -3.10 13.70
CA ASN A 56 -12.52 -4.14 14.70
C ASN A 56 -14.00 -4.42 14.98
N GLU A 57 -14.83 -3.37 15.04
CA GLU A 57 -16.28 -3.50 15.26
C GLU A 57 -17.00 -4.07 14.03
N HIS A 58 -16.54 -3.69 12.84
CA HIS A 58 -17.10 -4.06 11.53
C HIS A 58 -16.02 -4.48 10.54
N PRO A 59 -15.40 -5.67 10.70
CA PRO A 59 -14.35 -6.16 9.81
C PRO A 59 -14.76 -6.22 8.33
N GLU A 60 -16.05 -6.43 8.06
CA GLU A 60 -16.62 -6.43 6.71
C GLU A 60 -16.42 -5.09 5.98
N TYR A 61 -16.40 -3.96 6.68
CA TYR A 61 -16.16 -2.66 6.06
C TYR A 61 -14.73 -2.55 5.55
N PHE A 62 -13.77 -3.07 6.32
CA PHE A 62 -12.39 -3.15 5.86
C PHE A 62 -12.30 -4.03 4.62
N VAL A 63 -12.88 -5.24 4.64
CA VAL A 63 -12.87 -6.16 3.49
C VAL A 63 -13.45 -5.49 2.22
N TRP A 64 -14.61 -4.85 2.33
CA TRP A 64 -15.23 -4.18 1.17
C TRP A 64 -14.43 -2.96 0.71
N ALA A 65 -13.82 -2.20 1.63
CA ALA A 65 -12.92 -1.11 1.28
C ALA A 65 -11.69 -1.61 0.53
N SER A 66 -11.05 -2.69 0.99
CA SER A 66 -9.90 -3.32 0.32
C SER A 66 -10.26 -3.80 -1.08
N ILE A 67 -11.41 -4.50 -1.24
CA ILE A 67 -11.92 -4.94 -2.55
C ILE A 67 -12.13 -3.73 -3.46
N GLY A 68 -12.78 -2.68 -2.95
CA GLY A 68 -13.04 -1.45 -3.70
C GLY A 68 -11.76 -0.76 -4.16
N GLN A 69 -10.76 -0.67 -3.29
CA GLN A 69 -9.45 -0.07 -3.62
C GLN A 69 -8.73 -0.87 -4.72
N ILE A 70 -8.64 -2.20 -4.59
CA ILE A 70 -7.97 -3.05 -5.58
C ILE A 70 -8.71 -3.01 -6.93
N ALA A 71 -10.05 -3.06 -6.91
CA ALA A 71 -10.88 -2.95 -8.11
C ALA A 71 -10.68 -1.58 -8.79
N LEU A 72 -10.70 -0.48 -8.03
CA LEU A 72 -10.47 0.86 -8.55
C LEU A 72 -9.10 0.99 -9.21
N VAL A 73 -8.05 0.47 -8.58
CA VAL A 73 -6.71 0.45 -9.16
C VAL A 73 -6.68 -0.39 -10.44
N GLY A 74 -7.37 -1.54 -10.47
CA GLY A 74 -7.53 -2.36 -11.68
C GLY A 74 -8.21 -1.59 -12.83
N VAL A 75 -9.26 -0.82 -12.52
CA VAL A 75 -9.94 0.05 -13.50
C VAL A 75 -9.00 1.14 -13.99
N ILE A 76 -8.24 1.80 -13.12
CA ILE A 76 -7.23 2.81 -13.50
C ILE A 76 -6.18 2.19 -14.42
N ALA A 77 -5.64 1.02 -14.06
CA ALA A 77 -4.67 0.28 -14.86
C ALA A 77 -5.22 -0.02 -16.26
N PHE A 78 -6.47 -0.47 -16.33
CA PHE A 78 -7.16 -0.71 -17.60
C PHE A 78 -7.31 0.58 -18.40
N LEU A 79 -7.81 1.67 -17.83
CA LEU A 79 -8.02 2.93 -18.54
C LEU A 79 -6.70 3.53 -19.06
N CYS A 80 -5.62 3.45 -18.28
CA CYS A 80 -4.31 3.97 -18.66
C CYS A 80 -3.55 3.06 -19.65
N ARG A 81 -3.98 1.82 -19.91
CA ARG A 81 -3.22 0.76 -20.63
C ARG A 81 -2.63 1.15 -21.99
N LYS A 82 -3.17 2.17 -22.66
CA LYS A 82 -2.70 2.64 -23.97
C LYS A 82 -1.82 3.89 -23.92
N SER A 83 -1.82 4.65 -22.81
CA SER A 83 -1.07 5.90 -22.69
C SER A 83 0.12 5.72 -21.75
N GLU A 84 1.33 5.90 -22.28
CA GLU A 84 2.56 5.89 -21.48
C GLU A 84 2.57 7.00 -20.43
N LYS A 85 2.21 8.22 -20.84
CA LYS A 85 2.16 9.38 -19.93
C LYS A 85 1.19 9.14 -18.78
N ALA A 86 -0.03 8.69 -19.09
CA ALA A 86 -1.04 8.42 -18.06
C ALA A 86 -0.63 7.26 -17.15
N THR A 87 -0.12 6.16 -17.73
CA THR A 87 0.36 5.01 -16.94
C THR A 87 1.49 5.39 -16.01
N ARG A 88 2.46 6.19 -16.47
CA ARG A 88 3.57 6.65 -15.65
C ARG A 88 3.07 7.49 -14.47
N ILE A 89 2.18 8.46 -14.71
CA ILE A 89 1.61 9.30 -13.64
C ILE A 89 0.84 8.44 -12.64
N ALA A 90 -0.04 7.57 -13.13
CA ALA A 90 -0.85 6.70 -12.26
C ALA A 90 0.02 5.76 -11.41
N LEU A 91 1.03 5.13 -12.01
CA LEU A 91 1.99 4.29 -11.29
C LEU A 91 2.82 5.09 -10.28
N SER A 92 3.30 6.29 -10.63
CA SER A 92 4.05 7.13 -9.70
C SER A 92 3.20 7.52 -8.48
N LEU A 93 1.95 7.92 -8.69
CA LEU A 93 1.02 8.24 -7.59
C LEU A 93 0.73 7.01 -6.74
N TYR A 94 0.50 5.86 -7.38
CA TYR A 94 0.19 4.63 -6.66
C TYR A 94 1.39 4.13 -5.83
N LEU A 95 2.60 4.17 -6.40
CA LEU A 95 3.84 3.86 -5.68
C LEU A 95 4.09 4.82 -4.52
N ALA A 96 3.82 6.12 -4.69
CA ALA A 96 3.98 7.10 -3.61
C ALA A 96 3.02 6.81 -2.45
N GLY A 97 1.74 6.54 -2.75
CA GLY A 97 0.75 6.15 -1.74
C GLY A 97 1.13 4.86 -1.02
N LEU A 98 1.50 3.82 -1.76
CA LEU A 98 1.92 2.55 -1.17
C LEU A 98 3.16 2.74 -0.30
N SER A 99 4.17 3.48 -0.78
CA SER A 99 5.38 3.78 -0.01
C SER A 99 5.07 4.47 1.31
N PHE A 100 4.16 5.46 1.29
CA PHE A 100 3.76 6.18 2.49
C PHE A 100 3.23 5.23 3.55
N PHE A 101 2.28 4.36 3.20
CA PHE A 101 1.69 3.43 4.17
C PHE A 101 2.72 2.40 4.67
N LEU A 102 3.54 1.83 3.79
CA LEU A 102 4.55 0.85 4.23
C LEU A 102 5.56 1.47 5.20
N ILE A 103 6.07 2.67 4.89
CA ILE A 103 7.00 3.39 5.77
C ILE A 103 6.31 3.78 7.08
N TRP A 104 5.06 4.24 7.00
CA TRP A 104 4.28 4.59 8.19
C TRP A 104 4.13 3.39 9.14
N HIS A 105 3.76 2.20 8.64
CA HIS A 105 3.67 0.99 9.45
C HIS A 105 5.01 0.60 10.11
N ILE A 106 6.13 0.80 9.41
CA ILE A 106 7.47 0.55 9.96
C ILE A 106 7.77 1.54 11.07
N LEU A 107 7.50 2.82 10.86
CA LEU A 107 7.76 3.86 11.84
C LEU A 107 6.93 3.64 13.11
N ILE A 108 5.63 3.35 13.00
CA ILE A 108 4.80 3.08 14.19
C ILE A 108 5.29 1.83 14.92
N SER A 109 5.73 0.78 14.20
CA SER A 109 6.29 -0.42 14.82
C SER A 109 7.62 -0.13 15.53
N TYR A 110 8.46 0.72 14.95
CA TYR A 110 9.72 1.17 15.53
C TYR A 110 9.51 1.91 16.85
N PHE A 111 8.62 2.92 16.88
CA PHE A 111 8.38 3.72 18.08
C PHE A 111 7.61 2.98 19.17
N THR A 112 6.72 2.05 18.80
CA THR A 112 5.98 1.22 19.75
C THR A 112 6.83 0.07 20.32
N HIS A 113 8.03 -0.15 19.76
CA HIS A 113 8.89 -1.30 20.04
C HIS A 113 8.15 -2.65 19.93
N SER A 114 7.25 -2.74 18.96
CA SER A 114 6.38 -3.90 18.73
C SER A 114 6.21 -4.12 17.24
N TYR A 115 6.31 -5.37 16.78
CA TYR A 115 6.12 -5.69 15.37
C TYR A 115 4.62 -5.82 15.08
N SER A 116 4.12 -4.97 14.20
CA SER A 116 2.76 -5.12 13.69
C SER A 116 2.64 -6.31 12.71
N PRO A 117 1.45 -6.92 12.58
CA PRO A 117 1.22 -8.08 11.69
C PRO A 117 1.55 -7.85 10.21
N VAL A 118 1.65 -6.58 9.79
CA VAL A 118 1.80 -6.16 8.39
C VAL A 118 3.26 -6.03 7.91
N MET A 119 4.22 -6.40 8.76
CA MET A 119 5.64 -6.12 8.53
C MET A 119 6.26 -6.90 7.37
N VAL A 120 5.73 -8.08 7.01
CA VAL A 120 6.30 -8.89 5.93
C VAL A 120 6.13 -8.16 4.59
N THR A 121 4.92 -7.70 4.27
CA THR A 121 4.67 -6.89 3.06
C THR A 121 5.37 -5.54 3.09
N CYS A 122 5.51 -4.90 4.26
CA CYS A 122 6.30 -3.68 4.41
C CYS A 122 7.77 -3.87 4.00
N LEU A 123 8.43 -4.94 4.48
CA LEU A 123 9.83 -5.23 4.16
C LEU A 123 10.00 -5.62 2.69
N ILE A 124 9.09 -6.44 2.15
CA ILE A 124 9.07 -6.76 0.71
C ILE A 124 8.94 -5.48 -0.12
N GLY A 125 8.08 -4.56 0.30
CA GLY A 125 7.87 -3.30 -0.40
C GLY A 125 9.06 -2.35 -0.35
N ILE A 126 9.78 -2.24 0.78
CA ILE A 126 11.05 -1.48 0.83
C ILE A 126 12.02 -1.96 -0.24
N TYR A 127 12.07 -3.27 -0.48
CA TYR A 127 12.95 -3.83 -1.49
C TYR A 127 12.44 -3.61 -2.92
N LEU A 128 11.14 -3.85 -3.18
CA LEU A 128 10.58 -3.85 -4.53
C LEU A 128 10.21 -2.47 -5.07
N ILE A 129 9.72 -1.56 -4.21
CA ILE A 129 9.25 -0.24 -4.63
C ILE A 129 10.36 0.61 -5.27
N PRO A 130 11.60 0.68 -4.74
CA PRO A 130 12.69 1.40 -5.39
C PRO A 130 12.99 0.85 -6.79
N LYS A 131 12.95 -0.48 -6.96
CA LYS A 131 13.13 -1.14 -8.25
C LYS A 131 12.04 -0.75 -9.25
N TRP A 132 10.77 -0.79 -8.85
CA TRP A 132 9.67 -0.37 -9.71
C TRP A 132 9.70 1.12 -10.02
N SER A 133 10.07 1.95 -9.05
CA SER A 133 10.22 3.40 -9.23
C SER A 133 11.32 3.70 -10.25
N ALA A 134 12.46 3.02 -10.17
CA ALA A 134 13.52 3.15 -11.15
C ALA A 134 13.07 2.77 -12.57
N ASN A 135 12.27 1.70 -12.71
CA ASN A 135 11.68 1.30 -13.99
C ASN A 135 10.67 2.35 -14.53
N VAL A 136 9.89 3.00 -13.65
CA VAL A 136 8.90 4.04 -14.02
C VAL A 136 9.59 5.34 -14.46
N PHE A 137 10.66 5.74 -13.78
CA PHE A 137 11.41 6.98 -14.05
C PHE A 137 12.56 6.80 -15.06
N GLY A 138 12.84 5.58 -15.51
CA GLY A 138 13.87 5.29 -16.50
C GLY A 138 15.30 5.37 -15.97
N VAL A 139 15.48 5.25 -14.65
CA VAL A 139 16.81 5.29 -13.99
C VAL A 139 17.50 3.92 -14.07
N ILE A 140 16.72 2.82 -14.05
CA ILE A 140 17.23 1.46 -14.22
C ILE A 140 16.22 0.71 -15.11
N ASN A 141 16.72 -0.01 -16.11
CA ASN A 141 15.91 -0.79 -17.04
C ASN A 141 16.05 -2.27 -16.68
N ILE A 142 15.49 -2.70 -15.55
CA ILE A 142 15.56 -4.11 -15.14
C ILE A 142 14.41 -4.86 -15.82
N LYS A 143 14.75 -5.66 -16.84
CA LYS A 143 13.86 -6.66 -17.46
C LYS A 143 13.51 -7.78 -16.48
#